data_AF-A0A7L3UQ24-F1
#
_entry.id   AF-A0A7L3UQ24-F1
#
_cell.length_a   1.000
_cell.length_b   1.000
_cell.length_c   1.000
_cell.angle_alpha   90.00
_cell.angle_beta   90.00
_cell.angle_gamma   90.00
#
_symmetry.space_group_name_H-M   'P 1'
#
loop_
_entity.id
_entity.type
_entity.pdbx_description
1 polymer ?
#
loop_
_entity_poly.entity_id
_entity_poly.type
_entity_poly.pdbx_seq_one_letter_code
_entity_poly.pdbx_strand_id
1 'polypeptide(L)'
;EDLGMRHRLWVYSGRRGVHCWVCDDAVRKWSPALRAAAVEYLTLVKPLPPPPQALGQRGGGVFRGVRAGGPGRPGHPRELGQGAGPRPGGYPSRAHREPLRGEFPKKRDSVQRWDLLKGRMERTRRAGGAGRSAACYADWEIMLQYCFPRLDINVSKGVGHLLKSPFSVHPKTGRVSVPLDLQRLDQFDPFAVPTI
;
A
#
# COMPACT_ATOMS: atom_id res chain seq x y z
N GLU A 1 -1.99 -18.32 -9.83
CA GLU A 1 -2.54 -19.20 -10.89
C GLU A 1 -2.45 -18.51 -12.24
N ASP A 2 -2.81 -17.23 -12.31
CA ASP A 2 -2.80 -16.37 -13.51
C ASP A 2 -1.51 -16.40 -14.34
N LEU A 3 -0.34 -16.30 -13.70
CA LEU A 3 0.96 -16.27 -14.38
C LEU A 3 1.58 -17.66 -14.57
N GLY A 4 0.91 -18.74 -14.15
CA GLY A 4 1.39 -20.12 -14.29
C GLY A 4 2.68 -20.47 -13.52
N MET A 5 3.19 -19.57 -12.69
CA MET A 5 4.37 -19.82 -11.83
C MET A 5 4.07 -20.96 -10.87
N ARG A 6 5.03 -21.85 -10.59
CA ARG A 6 4.85 -23.00 -9.70
C ARG A 6 5.83 -22.97 -8.54
N HIS A 7 7.09 -22.67 -8.81
CA HIS A 7 8.17 -22.74 -7.84
C HIS A 7 8.37 -21.39 -7.16
N ARG A 8 7.66 -21.16 -6.06
CA ARG A 8 7.73 -19.91 -5.27
C ARG A 8 8.29 -20.19 -3.88
N LEU A 9 9.32 -19.45 -3.50
CA LEU A 9 9.89 -19.47 -2.16
C LEU A 9 9.71 -18.10 -1.51
N TRP A 10 8.85 -18.03 -0.51
CA TRP A 10 8.67 -16.84 0.33
C TRP A 10 9.61 -16.90 1.53
N VAL A 11 10.25 -15.78 1.84
CA VAL A 11 11.30 -15.71 2.88
C VAL A 11 11.09 -14.47 3.73
N TYR A 12 11.11 -14.63 5.05
CA TYR A 12 11.14 -13.50 5.96
C TYR A 12 12.46 -12.73 5.84
N SER A 13 12.40 -11.40 5.75
CA SER A 13 13.59 -10.55 5.57
C SER A 13 14.53 -10.48 6.79
N GLY A 14 14.11 -11.01 7.93
CA GLY A 14 14.77 -10.82 9.24
C GLY A 14 14.32 -9.56 9.99
N ARG A 15 13.43 -8.74 9.42
CA ARG A 15 12.93 -7.51 10.09
C ARG A 15 11.44 -7.22 9.90
N ARG A 16 11.05 -6.59 8.79
CA ARG A 16 9.70 -5.98 8.61
C ARG A 16 9.05 -6.29 7.25
N GLY A 17 9.65 -7.17 6.47
CA GLY A 17 9.14 -7.53 5.15
C GLY A 17 9.42 -8.98 4.79
N VAL A 18 8.97 -9.35 3.62
CA VAL A 18 9.14 -10.68 3.03
C VAL A 18 9.65 -10.53 1.61
N HIS A 19 10.41 -11.52 1.14
CA HIS A 19 10.88 -11.63 -0.23
C HIS A 19 10.23 -12.85 -0.88
N CYS A 20 9.93 -12.78 -2.17
CA CYS A 20 9.48 -13.92 -2.96
C CYS A 20 10.50 -14.21 -4.05
N TRP A 21 10.96 -15.46 -4.10
CA TRP A 21 11.79 -15.97 -5.18
C TRP A 21 10.92 -16.85 -6.08
N VAL A 22 10.85 -16.52 -7.37
CA VAL A 22 10.21 -17.37 -8.37
C VAL A 22 11.29 -18.11 -9.15
N CYS A 23 11.31 -19.43 -9.03
CA CYS A 23 12.41 -20.28 -9.47
C CYS A 23 12.10 -21.10 -10.73
N ASP A 24 10.91 -20.95 -11.31
CA ASP A 24 10.52 -21.59 -12.57
C ASP A 24 11.56 -21.29 -13.67
N ASP A 25 11.96 -22.30 -14.44
CA ASP A 25 13.00 -22.16 -15.48
C ASP A 25 12.64 -21.10 -16.55
N ALA A 26 11.38 -21.08 -16.98
CA ALA A 26 10.88 -20.08 -17.90
C ALA A 26 10.95 -18.65 -17.31
N VAL A 27 10.60 -18.48 -16.02
CA VAL A 27 10.60 -17.18 -15.35
C VAL A 27 12.02 -16.65 -15.14
N ARG A 28 12.98 -17.53 -14.84
CA ARG A 28 14.40 -17.15 -14.72
C ARG A 28 14.94 -16.51 -16.02
N LYS A 29 14.41 -16.92 -17.17
CA LYS A 29 14.78 -16.43 -18.51
C LYS A 29 13.98 -15.20 -18.97
N TRP A 30 13.04 -14.68 -18.17
CA TRP A 30 12.26 -13.50 -18.55
C TRP A 30 13.11 -12.26 -18.76
N SER A 31 12.80 -11.53 -19.83
CA SER A 31 13.36 -10.21 -20.11
C SER A 31 12.93 -9.17 -19.07
N PRO A 32 13.67 -8.05 -18.93
CA PRO A 32 13.24 -6.94 -18.06
C PRO A 32 11.84 -6.41 -18.37
N ALA A 33 11.43 -6.43 -19.64
CA ALA A 33 10.09 -6.00 -20.06
C ALA A 33 8.99 -6.95 -19.54
N LEU A 34 9.18 -8.26 -19.65
CA LEU A 34 8.22 -9.25 -19.10
C LEU A 34 8.14 -9.17 -17.58
N ARG A 35 9.27 -8.96 -16.91
CA ARG A 35 9.31 -8.75 -15.45
C ARG A 35 8.55 -7.50 -15.05
N ALA A 36 8.73 -6.39 -15.76
CA ALA A 36 7.99 -5.16 -15.52
C ALA A 36 6.48 -5.36 -15.74
N ALA A 37 6.08 -5.99 -16.84
CA ALA A 37 4.68 -6.28 -17.13
C ALA A 37 4.03 -7.15 -16.04
N ALA A 38 4.75 -8.15 -15.51
CA ALA A 38 4.24 -8.96 -14.41
C ALA A 38 4.05 -8.15 -13.11
N VAL A 39 4.97 -7.22 -12.79
CA VAL A 39 4.82 -6.32 -11.63
C VAL A 39 3.64 -5.37 -11.84
N GLU A 40 3.50 -4.80 -13.03
CA GLU A 40 2.40 -3.91 -13.39
C GLU A 40 1.05 -4.62 -13.27
N TYR A 41 0.94 -5.85 -13.78
CA TYR A 41 -0.25 -6.70 -13.64
C TYR A 41 -0.63 -6.91 -12.16
N LEU A 42 0.35 -7.13 -11.29
CA LEU A 42 0.13 -7.35 -9.86
C LEU A 42 -0.05 -6.06 -9.06
N THR A 43 0.15 -4.87 -9.64
CA THR A 43 0.11 -3.59 -8.91
C THR A 43 -1.23 -2.91 -9.10
N LEU A 44 -2.13 -3.07 -8.12
CA LEU A 44 -3.41 -2.36 -8.10
C LEU A 44 -3.34 -0.99 -7.41
N VAL A 45 -2.31 -0.75 -6.60
CA VAL A 45 -2.16 0.47 -5.80
C VAL A 45 -0.87 1.17 -6.16
N LYS A 46 -0.99 2.38 -6.73
CA LYS A 46 0.16 3.27 -6.92
C LYS A 46 0.50 3.98 -5.60
N PRO A 47 1.79 4.24 -5.33
CA PRO A 47 2.17 5.12 -4.23
C PRO A 47 1.44 6.46 -4.38
N LEU A 48 0.92 7.00 -3.27
CA LEU A 48 0.46 8.37 -3.28
C LEU A 48 1.67 9.25 -3.64
N PRO A 49 1.49 10.28 -4.50
CA PRO A 49 2.56 11.24 -4.71
C PRO A 49 2.98 11.80 -3.34
N PRO A 50 4.28 12.07 -3.14
CA PRO A 50 4.70 12.76 -1.93
C PRO A 50 3.86 14.05 -1.81
N PRO A 51 3.49 14.46 -0.58
CA PRO A 51 2.83 15.74 -0.40
C PRO A 51 3.66 16.81 -1.11
N PRO A 52 3.03 17.78 -1.81
CA PRO A 52 3.77 18.82 -2.50
C PRO A 52 4.73 19.46 -1.50
N GLN A 53 6.04 19.31 -1.75
CA GLN A 53 7.05 20.01 -1.00
C GLN A 53 6.76 21.49 -1.19
N ALA A 54 6.54 22.22 -0.09
CA ALA A 54 6.42 23.66 -0.13
C ALA A 54 7.65 24.21 -0.87
N LEU A 55 7.43 24.90 -1.99
CA LEU A 55 8.49 25.56 -2.73
C LEU A 55 9.20 26.58 -1.81
N GLY A 56 10.52 26.47 -1.68
CA GLY A 56 11.42 27.39 -0.96
C GLY A 56 11.91 26.80 0.36
N GLN A 57 13.20 26.62 0.63
CA GLN A 57 14.35 27.49 0.31
C GLN A 57 15.65 26.69 0.17
N ARG A 58 16.59 27.21 -0.65
CA ARG A 58 18.02 26.83 -0.66
C ARG A 58 18.64 27.08 0.72
N GLY A 59 19.53 26.20 1.18
CA GLY A 59 20.40 26.45 2.34
C GLY A 59 20.81 25.15 3.04
N GLY A 60 22.12 24.92 3.18
CA GLY A 60 22.68 23.63 3.57
C GLY A 60 22.70 23.32 5.07
N GLY A 61 23.22 22.12 5.38
CA GLY A 61 23.91 21.83 6.64
C GLY A 61 23.08 21.23 7.78
N VAL A 62 23.46 19.99 8.12
CA VAL A 62 23.45 19.38 9.47
C VAL A 62 22.10 18.96 10.07
N PHE A 63 21.82 17.66 10.02
CA PHE A 63 20.86 17.00 10.89
C PHE A 63 21.46 16.78 12.29
N ARG A 64 20.83 17.35 13.33
CA ARG A 64 20.85 16.86 14.73
C ARG A 64 19.42 16.85 15.27
N GLY A 65 19.13 15.83 16.06
CA GLY A 65 17.76 15.37 16.34
C GLY A 65 16.98 16.08 17.45
N VAL A 66 15.69 15.71 17.46
CA VAL A 66 14.72 15.60 18.57
C VAL A 66 14.38 16.86 19.38
N ARG A 67 13.12 17.31 19.29
CA ARG A 67 12.12 17.24 20.38
C ARG A 67 10.71 17.65 19.93
N ALA A 68 9.73 17.02 20.56
CA ALA A 68 8.29 17.21 20.43
C ALA A 68 7.79 18.43 21.24
N GLY A 69 6.64 18.99 20.84
CA GLY A 69 5.78 19.79 21.73
C GLY A 69 4.88 20.83 21.04
N GLY A 70 3.56 20.73 21.23
CA GLY A 70 2.65 21.88 21.25
C GLY A 70 1.56 21.97 20.15
N PRO A 71 0.29 22.30 20.47
CA PRO A 71 -0.87 22.09 19.59
C PRO A 71 -1.18 23.30 18.71
N GLY A 72 -1.19 23.11 17.39
CA GLY A 72 -1.61 24.11 16.40
C GLY A 72 -2.93 23.72 15.71
N ARG A 73 -3.88 24.65 15.70
CA ARG A 73 -5.27 24.56 15.21
C ARG A 73 -5.41 23.96 13.79
N PRO A 74 -6.54 23.30 13.44
CA PRO A 74 -6.74 22.79 12.08
C PRO A 74 -7.06 23.94 11.11
N GLY A 75 -6.07 24.34 10.31
CA GLY A 75 -6.26 25.20 9.15
C GLY A 75 -7.01 24.46 8.04
N HIS A 76 -8.08 25.07 7.54
CA HIS A 76 -8.80 24.62 6.35
C HIS A 76 -7.88 24.66 5.11
N PRO A 77 -7.81 23.60 4.27
CA PRO A 77 -7.19 23.72 2.97
C PRO A 77 -8.06 24.57 2.04
N ARG A 78 -7.49 25.68 1.55
CA ARG A 78 -8.06 26.53 0.49
C ARG A 78 -8.23 25.74 -0.81
N GLU A 79 -9.34 25.99 -1.49
CA GLU A 79 -9.67 25.44 -2.82
C GLU A 79 -8.65 25.88 -3.87
N LEU A 80 -8.22 24.95 -4.71
CA LEU A 80 -7.58 25.22 -5.98
C LEU A 80 -8.41 24.58 -7.10
N GLY A 81 -8.94 25.45 -7.96
CA GLY A 81 -8.89 25.32 -9.42
C GLY A 81 -9.65 24.18 -10.08
N GLN A 82 -10.67 24.57 -10.83
CA GLN A 82 -11.37 23.76 -11.84
C GLN A 82 -10.39 23.21 -12.88
N GLY A 83 -10.50 21.92 -13.17
CA GLY A 83 -9.76 21.22 -14.23
C GLY A 83 -10.28 19.80 -14.35
N ALA A 84 -11.03 19.52 -15.41
CA ALA A 84 -11.50 18.19 -15.75
C ALA A 84 -10.32 17.34 -16.24
N GLY A 85 -9.64 16.67 -15.30
CA GLY A 85 -8.64 15.64 -15.55
C GLY A 85 -8.84 14.47 -14.58
N PRO A 86 -8.39 13.25 -14.93
CA PRO A 86 -8.51 12.09 -14.06
C PRO A 86 -7.80 12.37 -12.73
N ARG A 87 -8.58 12.36 -11.64
CA ARG A 87 -8.10 12.74 -10.30
C ARG A 87 -7.14 11.67 -9.76
N PRO A 88 -6.06 12.07 -9.06
CA PRO A 88 -5.21 11.11 -8.38
C PRO A 88 -5.95 10.48 -7.20
N GLY A 89 -6.31 9.21 -7.37
CA GLY A 89 -6.33 8.14 -6.36
C GLY A 89 -7.12 8.34 -5.05
N GLY A 90 -8.23 7.62 -4.92
CA GLY A 90 -8.60 6.93 -3.68
C GLY A 90 -9.45 7.69 -2.66
N TYR A 91 -9.92 8.89 -2.98
CA TYR A 91 -10.88 9.58 -2.11
C TYR A 91 -12.28 9.58 -2.72
N PRO A 92 -13.33 9.34 -1.92
CA PRO A 92 -14.70 9.50 -2.40
C PRO A 92 -14.86 10.87 -3.05
N SER A 93 -15.70 10.96 -4.09
CA SER A 93 -16.02 12.25 -4.70
C SER A 93 -16.50 13.24 -3.62
N ARG A 94 -16.35 14.56 -3.84
CA ARG A 94 -16.75 15.60 -2.87
C ARG A 94 -18.19 15.38 -2.36
N ALA A 95 -19.08 14.95 -3.26
CA ALA A 95 -20.47 14.60 -2.99
C ALA A 95 -20.65 13.47 -1.95
N HIS A 96 -19.68 12.56 -1.83
CA HIS A 96 -19.71 11.50 -0.84
C HIS A 96 -18.93 11.87 0.44
N ARG A 97 -17.91 12.73 0.36
CA ARG A 97 -17.08 13.12 1.51
C ARG A 97 -17.80 14.04 2.49
N GLU A 98 -18.51 15.05 2.00
CA GLU A 98 -19.15 16.06 2.86
C GLU A 98 -20.16 15.45 3.84
N PRO A 99 -21.07 14.54 3.42
CA PRO A 99 -22.00 13.90 4.34
C PRO A 99 -21.29 13.02 5.39
N LEU A 100 -20.27 12.25 4.98
CA LEU A 100 -19.50 11.40 5.89
C LEU A 100 -18.74 12.23 6.93
N ARG A 101 -18.28 13.44 6.56
CA ARG A 101 -17.57 14.34 7.48
C ARG A 101 -18.44 14.79 8.66
N GLY A 102 -19.75 14.97 8.44
CA GLY A 102 -20.71 15.32 9.50
C GLY A 102 -21.15 14.12 10.34
N GLU A 103 -21.16 12.92 9.77
CA GLU A 103 -21.66 11.71 10.44
C GLU A 103 -20.57 10.93 11.20
N PHE A 104 -19.32 10.94 10.73
CA PHE A 104 -18.22 10.21 11.36
C PHE A 104 -17.94 10.60 12.83
N PRO A 105 -17.96 11.89 13.21
CA PRO A 105 -17.79 12.28 14.61
C PRO A 105 -18.90 11.76 15.52
N LYS A 106 -20.08 11.44 14.97
CA LYS A 106 -21.23 10.91 15.72
C LYS A 106 -21.11 9.40 16.00
N LYS A 107 -20.10 8.72 15.45
CA LYS A 107 -19.88 7.27 15.60
C LYS A 107 -18.78 7.00 16.62
N ARG A 108 -19.03 6.02 17.50
CA ARG A 108 -18.20 5.72 18.67
C ARG A 108 -16.80 5.21 18.28
N ASP A 109 -16.74 4.29 17.32
CA ASP A 109 -15.52 3.58 16.95
C ASP A 109 -15.33 3.50 15.43
N SER A 110 -14.19 2.96 15.00
CA SER A 110 -13.85 2.79 13.58
C SER A 110 -14.76 1.78 12.87
N VAL A 111 -15.25 0.75 13.59
CA VAL A 111 -16.13 -0.29 13.03
C VAL A 111 -17.46 0.33 12.59
N GLN A 112 -18.09 1.13 13.45
CA GLN A 112 -19.33 1.84 13.12
C GLN A 112 -19.17 2.84 11.98
N ARG A 113 -18.02 3.54 11.90
CA ARG A 113 -17.72 4.46 10.79
C ARG A 113 -17.55 3.69 9.48
N TRP A 114 -16.91 2.53 9.52
CA TRP A 114 -16.71 1.66 8.38
C TRP A 114 -18.02 1.07 7.86
N ASP A 115 -18.90 0.60 8.75
CA ASP A 115 -20.21 0.08 8.36
C ASP A 115 -21.10 1.17 7.75
N LEU A 116 -21.06 2.40 8.28
CA LEU A 116 -21.74 3.54 7.68
C LEU A 116 -21.24 3.83 6.26
N LEU A 117 -19.91 3.82 6.07
CA LEU A 117 -19.29 4.04 4.77
C LEU A 117 -19.71 2.95 3.77
N LYS A 118 -19.52 1.67 4.11
CA LYS A 118 -19.89 0.52 3.26
C LYS A 118 -21.37 0.60 2.88
N GLY A 119 -22.27 0.75 3.85
CA GLY A 119 -23.69 0.81 3.60
C GLY A 119 -24.12 2.00 2.74
N ARG A 120 -23.35 3.11 2.74
CA ARG A 120 -23.57 4.22 1.82
C ARG A 120 -23.10 3.90 0.40
N MET A 121 -21.92 3.30 0.24
CA MET A 121 -21.38 2.92 -1.07
C MET A 121 -22.18 1.79 -1.73
N GLU A 122 -22.69 0.84 -0.95
CA GLU A 122 -23.57 -0.22 -1.44
C GLU A 122 -24.89 0.34 -1.96
N ARG A 123 -25.47 1.34 -1.28
CA ARG A 123 -26.69 2.02 -1.74
C ARG A 123 -26.47 2.76 -3.06
N THR A 124 -25.34 3.45 -3.23
CA THR A 124 -25.03 4.13 -4.50
C THR A 124 -24.80 3.14 -5.64
N ARG A 125 -24.21 1.97 -5.36
CA ARG A 125 -24.05 0.88 -6.33
C ARG A 125 -25.38 0.23 -6.73
N ARG A 126 -26.26 -0.03 -5.76
CA ARG A 126 -27.58 -0.66 -6.00
C ARG A 126 -28.59 0.27 -6.68
N ALA A 127 -28.51 1.57 -6.42
CA ALA A 127 -29.42 2.58 -6.99
C ALA A 127 -29.15 2.90 -8.48
N GLY A 128 -28.48 1.99 -9.21
CA GLY A 128 -27.94 2.18 -10.56
C GLY A 128 -28.83 3.02 -11.47
N GLY A 129 -28.30 4.17 -11.92
CA GLY A 129 -28.86 4.98 -13.00
C GLY A 129 -30.08 5.85 -12.68
N ALA A 130 -30.76 5.67 -11.54
CA ALA A 130 -31.98 6.44 -11.22
C ALA A 130 -31.74 7.76 -10.46
N GLY A 131 -30.51 7.99 -9.97
CA GLY A 131 -30.12 9.19 -9.24
C GLY A 131 -28.89 9.89 -9.84
N ARG A 132 -28.77 11.21 -9.62
CA ARG A 132 -27.69 12.10 -10.07
C ARG A 132 -26.25 11.68 -9.71
N SER A 133 -26.01 10.52 -9.08
CA SER A 133 -24.69 10.11 -8.59
C SER A 133 -24.31 8.72 -9.10
N ALA A 134 -23.15 8.62 -9.74
CA ALA A 134 -22.59 7.38 -10.25
C ALA A 134 -22.28 6.38 -9.13
N ALA A 135 -22.23 5.09 -9.49
CA ALA A 135 -21.78 4.03 -8.58
C ALA A 135 -20.40 4.37 -7.99
N CYS A 136 -20.25 4.20 -6.67
CA CYS A 136 -19.01 4.53 -5.96
C CYS A 136 -18.42 3.28 -5.31
N TYR A 137 -17.13 3.03 -5.57
CA TYR A 137 -16.36 1.90 -5.07
C TYR A 137 -15.30 2.34 -4.04
N ALA A 138 -15.51 3.49 -3.40
CA ALA A 138 -14.50 4.08 -2.51
C ALA A 138 -14.14 3.18 -1.31
N ASP A 139 -15.07 2.36 -0.81
CA ASP A 139 -14.78 1.35 0.21
C ASP A 139 -13.78 0.29 -0.29
N TRP A 140 -13.95 -0.21 -1.53
CA TRP A 140 -12.98 -1.13 -2.15
C TRP A 140 -11.64 -0.46 -2.40
N GLU A 141 -11.63 0.77 -2.92
CA GLU A 141 -10.40 1.55 -3.13
C GLU A 141 -9.65 1.79 -1.81
N ILE A 142 -10.36 2.09 -0.72
CA ILE A 142 -9.78 2.24 0.61
C ILE A 142 -9.21 0.90 1.10
N MET A 143 -9.96 -0.20 0.96
CA MET A 143 -9.46 -1.53 1.33
C MET A 143 -8.17 -1.88 0.56
N LEU A 144 -8.15 -1.65 -0.75
CA LEU A 144 -6.98 -1.87 -1.58
C LEU A 144 -5.82 -0.98 -1.12
N GLN A 145 -6.05 0.32 -0.94
CA GLN A 145 -5.00 1.27 -0.55
C GLN A 145 -4.30 0.90 0.76
N TYR A 146 -5.05 0.36 1.73
CA TYR A 146 -4.53 0.02 3.06
C TYR A 146 -4.00 -1.41 3.16
N CYS A 147 -4.61 -2.37 2.48
CA CYS A 147 -4.34 -3.79 2.67
C CYS A 147 -3.63 -4.46 1.48
N PHE A 148 -3.69 -3.88 0.28
CA PHE A 148 -3.09 -4.50 -0.90
C PHE A 148 -1.55 -4.39 -0.88
N PRO A 149 -0.81 -5.45 -1.25
CA PRO A 149 0.64 -5.45 -1.21
C PRO A 149 1.23 -4.38 -2.14
N ARG A 150 2.30 -3.73 -1.67
CA ARG A 150 3.07 -2.77 -2.47
C ARG A 150 4.32 -3.45 -2.98
N LEU A 151 4.44 -3.57 -4.30
CA LEU A 151 5.58 -4.20 -4.96
C LEU A 151 6.62 -3.15 -5.35
N ASP A 152 7.89 -3.44 -5.07
CA ASP A 152 8.99 -2.62 -5.55
C ASP A 152 9.42 -3.09 -6.94
N ILE A 153 9.04 -2.30 -7.96
CA ILE A 153 9.35 -2.60 -9.36
C ILE A 153 10.86 -2.59 -9.64
N ASN A 154 11.63 -1.78 -8.92
CA ASN A 154 13.06 -1.65 -9.18
C ASN A 154 13.84 -2.89 -8.73
N VAL A 155 13.35 -3.57 -7.70
CA VAL A 155 13.87 -4.86 -7.22
C VAL A 155 13.52 -6.01 -8.19
N SER A 156 12.41 -5.87 -8.93
CA SER A 156 11.83 -6.96 -9.73
C SER A 156 12.22 -6.92 -11.22
N LYS A 157 12.39 -5.73 -11.80
CA LYS A 157 12.62 -5.55 -13.25
C LYS A 157 14.04 -5.91 -13.69
N GLY A 158 15.04 -5.68 -12.85
CA GLY A 158 16.45 -5.82 -13.18
C GLY A 158 16.96 -7.23 -12.92
N VAL A 159 17.59 -7.85 -13.92
CA VAL A 159 18.15 -9.22 -13.79
C VAL A 159 19.37 -9.25 -12.85
N GLY A 160 20.12 -8.14 -12.76
CA GLY A 160 21.30 -8.02 -11.89
C GLY A 160 21.01 -7.53 -10.47
N HIS A 161 19.74 -7.44 -10.04
CA HIS A 161 19.41 -6.95 -8.71
C HIS A 161 19.79 -7.99 -7.64
N LEU A 162 20.65 -7.59 -6.69
CA LEU A 162 21.07 -8.46 -5.60
C LEU A 162 20.01 -8.45 -4.49
N LEU A 163 19.56 -9.64 -4.12
CA LEU A 163 18.61 -9.83 -3.02
C LEU A 163 19.27 -10.61 -1.89
N LYS A 164 18.87 -10.33 -0.64
CA LYS A 164 19.39 -11.05 0.53
C LYS A 164 19.11 -12.55 0.37
N SER A 165 20.14 -13.37 0.56
CA SER A 165 20.04 -14.83 0.53
C SER A 165 19.14 -15.36 1.66
N PRO A 166 18.32 -16.39 1.41
CA PRO A 166 17.68 -17.17 2.47
C PRO A 166 18.70 -17.61 3.54
N PHE A 167 18.26 -17.75 4.79
CA PHE A 167 19.06 -18.11 5.97
C PHE A 167 20.14 -17.10 6.38
N SER A 168 20.28 -15.97 5.69
CA SER A 168 21.16 -14.89 6.15
C SER A 168 20.65 -14.25 7.45
N VAL A 169 21.58 -13.87 8.33
CA VAL A 169 21.29 -13.14 9.57
C VAL A 169 21.06 -11.66 9.27
N HIS A 170 20.00 -11.06 9.83
CA HIS A 170 19.80 -9.63 9.73
C HIS A 170 20.65 -8.88 10.78
N PRO A 171 21.56 -7.97 10.36
CA PRO A 171 22.64 -7.47 11.20
C PRO A 171 22.17 -6.69 12.45
N LYS A 172 20.98 -6.06 12.39
CA LYS A 172 20.45 -5.28 13.53
C LYS A 172 19.51 -6.05 14.44
N THR A 173 18.98 -7.19 14.01
CA THR A 173 17.96 -7.94 14.76
C THR A 173 18.44 -9.30 15.20
N GLY A 174 19.57 -9.80 14.68
CA GLY A 174 20.05 -11.16 14.91
C GLY A 174 19.19 -12.24 14.26
N ARG A 175 18.00 -11.90 13.74
CA ARG A 175 17.03 -12.86 13.19
C ARG A 175 17.51 -13.47 11.89
N VAL A 176 17.28 -14.77 11.75
CA VAL A 176 17.53 -15.54 10.53
C VAL A 176 16.44 -15.28 9.50
N SER A 177 16.83 -15.17 8.23
CA SER A 177 15.89 -14.99 7.10
C SER A 177 15.27 -16.33 6.69
N VAL A 178 14.26 -16.78 7.43
CA VAL A 178 13.67 -18.12 7.28
C VAL A 178 12.66 -18.21 6.12
N PRO A 179 12.62 -19.33 5.37
CA PRO A 179 11.50 -19.65 4.49
C PRO A 179 10.16 -19.65 5.23
N LEU A 180 9.11 -19.19 4.56
CA LEU A 180 7.74 -19.19 5.08
C LEU A 180 6.98 -20.41 4.59
N ASP A 181 6.32 -21.12 5.51
CA ASP A 181 5.36 -22.17 5.19
C ASP A 181 4.02 -21.53 4.80
N LEU A 182 3.63 -21.70 3.54
CA LEU A 182 2.40 -21.13 3.00
C LEU A 182 1.13 -21.84 3.52
N GLN A 183 1.24 -23.08 4.00
CA GLN A 183 0.09 -23.80 4.57
C GLN A 183 -0.22 -23.36 6.01
N ARG A 184 0.76 -22.75 6.68
CA ARG A 184 0.67 -22.33 8.09
C ARG A 184 1.04 -20.86 8.27
N LEU A 185 0.81 -20.05 7.25
CA LEU A 185 1.25 -18.65 7.22
C LEU A 185 0.65 -17.81 8.35
N ASP A 186 -0.61 -18.07 8.72
CA ASP A 186 -1.30 -17.36 9.82
C ASP A 186 -0.68 -17.61 11.20
N GLN A 187 0.14 -18.65 11.33
CA GLN A 187 0.86 -19.00 12.56
C GLN A 187 2.27 -18.41 12.59
N PHE A 188 2.73 -17.80 11.50
CA PHE A 188 4.08 -17.22 11.44
C PHE A 188 4.18 -15.97 12.33
N ASP A 189 5.00 -16.07 13.38
CA ASP A 189 5.33 -14.94 14.25
C ASP A 189 6.74 -14.39 13.95
N PRO A 190 6.87 -13.17 13.39
CA PRO A 190 8.18 -12.57 13.09
C PRO A 190 9.02 -12.25 14.34
N PHE A 191 8.42 -12.24 15.54
CA PHE A 191 9.12 -11.99 16.80
C PHE A 191 9.70 -13.26 17.42
N ALA A 192 9.14 -14.43 17.09
CA ALA A 192 9.60 -15.74 17.54
C ALA A 192 10.64 -16.41 16.60
N VAL A 193 11.01 -15.76 15.50
CA VAL A 193 12.02 -16.27 14.55
C VAL A 193 13.39 -16.41 15.25
N PRO A 194 14.13 -17.53 15.02
CA PRO A 194 15.44 -17.76 15.64
C PRO A 194 16.45 -16.63 15.42
N THR A 195 17.25 -16.37 16.46
CA THR A 195 18.34 -15.37 16.47
C THR A 195 19.69 -16.02 16.74
N ILE A 196 20.76 -15.45 16.18
CA ILE A 196 22.16 -15.76 16.50
C ILE A 196 22.74 -14.70 17.43
#